data_AF-A0A7C5BPD6-F1
#
_entry.id   AF-A0A7C5BPD6-F1
#
_cell.length_a   1.000
_cell.length_b   1.000
_cell.length_c   1.000
_cell.angle_alpha   90.00
_cell.angle_beta   90.00
_cell.angle_gamma   90.00
#
_symmetry.space_group_name_H-M   'P 1'
#
loop_
_entity.id
_entity.type
_entity.pdbx_description
1 polymer ?
#
loop_
_entity_poly.entity_id
_entity_poly.type
_entity_poly.pdbx_seq_one_letter_code
_entity_poly.pdbx_strand_id
1 'polypeptide(L)'
;MQHPYLPRTLPVELEILTEFALDLRWTWSHAGDALWQAIDPEIWKRTRNPWILLQNVSKKRLEKLVLDHTFLSKLAELKRERTEYYGQEGWFQCEYPKCNLGTVAYFSMEYG
;
A
#
# COMPACT_ATOMS: atom_id res chain seq x y z
N MET A 1 19.94 -9.62 12.56
CA MET A 1 20.14 -9.10 11.19
C MET A 1 18.76 -8.90 10.58
N GLN A 2 18.41 -7.71 10.10
CA GLN A 2 17.16 -7.50 9.35
C GLN A 2 17.42 -7.88 7.90
N HIS A 3 16.62 -8.80 7.35
CA HIS A 3 16.69 -9.16 5.94
C HIS A 3 16.02 -8.06 5.12
N PRO A 4 16.72 -7.37 4.20
CA PRO A 4 16.21 -6.18 3.52
C PRO A 4 14.98 -6.42 2.62
N TYR A 5 14.69 -7.68 2.32
CA TYR A 5 13.56 -8.12 1.50
C TYR A 5 12.37 -8.63 2.31
N LEU A 6 12.53 -8.85 3.62
CA LEU A 6 11.42 -9.29 4.46
C LEU A 6 10.68 -8.09 5.03
N PRO A 7 9.34 -8.19 5.14
CA PRO A 7 8.56 -7.18 5.83
C PRO A 7 9.10 -6.97 7.24
N ARG A 8 9.30 -5.71 7.61
CA ARG A 8 9.55 -5.36 9.00
C ARG A 8 8.30 -5.71 9.82
N THR A 9 8.48 -6.32 10.98
CA THR A 9 7.38 -6.52 11.93
C THR A 9 6.83 -5.16 12.39
N LEU A 10 5.54 -4.94 12.13
CA LEU A 10 4.78 -3.77 12.57
C LEU A 10 3.86 -4.14 13.73
N PRO A 11 3.42 -3.18 14.56
CA PRO A 11 2.30 -3.38 15.46
C PRO A 11 1.04 -3.84 14.71
N VAL A 12 0.18 -4.63 15.35
CA VAL A 12 -1.00 -5.25 14.73
C VAL A 12 -1.93 -4.21 14.08
N GLU A 13 -2.06 -3.04 14.69
CA GLU A 13 -2.88 -1.92 14.19
C GLU A 13 -2.33 -1.32 12.89
N LEU A 14 -1.05 -1.53 12.60
CA LEU A 14 -0.31 -0.96 11.48
C LEU A 14 0.10 -2.01 10.44
N GLU A 15 -0.18 -3.29 10.64
CA GLU A 15 0.26 -4.37 9.74
C GLU A 15 -0.16 -4.16 8.29
N ILE A 16 -1.37 -3.62 8.07
CA ILE A 16 -1.93 -3.30 6.75
C ILE A 16 -1.03 -2.35 5.92
N LEU A 17 -0.18 -1.54 6.57
CA LEU A 17 0.77 -0.67 5.87
C LEU A 17 1.78 -1.48 5.05
N THR A 18 2.12 -2.70 5.49
CA THR A 18 2.98 -3.60 4.72
C THR A 18 2.33 -3.95 3.37
N GLU A 19 1.04 -4.29 3.39
CA GLU A 19 0.30 -4.60 2.17
C GLU A 19 0.22 -3.40 1.24
N PHE A 20 -0.03 -2.20 1.78
CA PHE A 20 -0.05 -0.98 0.97
C PHE A 20 1.32 -0.61 0.41
N ALA A 21 2.41 -0.91 1.11
CA ALA A 21 3.75 -0.67 0.62
C ALA A 21 4.14 -1.65 -0.52
N LEU A 22 3.57 -2.86 -0.52
CA LEU A 22 3.79 -3.89 -1.54
C LEU A 22 2.83 -3.78 -2.73
N ASP A 23 1.73 -3.03 -2.60
CA ASP A 23 0.79 -2.78 -3.68
C ASP A 23 1.31 -1.73 -4.67
N LEU A 24 1.72 -2.14 -5.87
CA LEU A 24 2.26 -1.24 -6.91
C LEU A 24 1.33 -0.08 -7.30
N ARG A 25 0.04 -0.11 -6.92
CA ARG A 25 -0.88 1.02 -7.10
C ARG A 25 -0.31 2.35 -6.55
N TRP A 26 0.51 2.33 -5.50
CA TRP A 26 1.12 3.57 -4.97
C TRP A 26 2.02 4.29 -5.97
N THR A 27 2.48 3.61 -7.02
CA THR A 27 3.33 4.22 -8.07
C THR A 27 2.56 5.20 -8.97
N TRP A 28 1.23 5.04 -9.08
CA TRP A 28 0.38 5.91 -9.91
C TRP A 28 -0.80 6.55 -9.15
N SER A 29 -1.04 6.18 -7.90
CA SER A 29 -2.18 6.65 -7.10
C SER A 29 -1.72 7.48 -5.91
N HIS A 30 -2.06 8.77 -5.91
CA HIS A 30 -1.73 9.70 -4.82
C HIS A 30 -2.65 9.59 -3.59
N ALA A 31 -3.64 8.71 -3.60
CA ALA A 31 -4.61 8.54 -2.50
C ALA A 31 -3.93 8.25 -1.15
N GLY A 32 -2.77 7.57 -1.15
CA GLY A 32 -2.03 7.24 0.07
C GLY A 32 -0.97 8.28 0.48
N ASP A 33 -0.67 9.29 -0.33
CA ASP A 33 0.49 10.16 -0.12
C ASP A 33 0.44 10.89 1.24
N ALA A 34 -0.74 11.40 1.61
CA ALA A 34 -0.94 12.08 2.88
C ALA A 34 -0.73 11.15 4.09
N LEU A 35 -1.04 9.87 3.95
CA LEU A 35 -0.82 8.86 4.98
C LEU A 35 0.68 8.61 5.16
N TRP A 36 1.41 8.39 4.07
CA TRP A 36 2.85 8.18 4.10
C TRP A 36 3.60 9.41 4.63
N GLN A 37 3.18 10.60 4.21
CA GLN A 37 3.71 11.86 4.73
C GLN A 37 3.43 12.04 6.22
N ALA A 38 2.27 11.60 6.71
CA ALA A 38 1.96 11.64 8.13
C ALA A 38 2.85 10.70 8.96
N ILE A 39 3.30 9.58 8.41
CA ILE A 39 4.18 8.65 9.14
C ILE A 39 5.54 9.29 9.38
N ASP A 40 6.22 9.72 8.32
CA ASP A 40 7.50 10.42 8.40
C ASP A 40 7.68 11.36 7.19
N PRO A 41 7.48 12.68 7.36
CA PRO A 41 7.55 13.64 6.25
C PRO A 41 8.92 13.71 5.58
N GLU A 42 9.99 13.55 6.37
CA GLU A 42 11.37 13.72 5.88
C GLU A 42 11.80 12.51 5.05
N ILE A 43 11.49 11.30 5.50
CA ILE A 43 11.75 10.09 4.71
C ILE A 43 10.88 10.11 3.45
N TRP A 44 9.59 10.44 3.58
CA TRP A 44 8.68 10.48 2.44
C TRP A 44 9.13 11.45 1.36
N LYS A 45 9.57 12.67 1.75
CA LYS A 45 10.08 13.67 0.80
C LYS A 45 11.30 13.19 0.03
N ARG A 46 12.18 12.41 0.66
CA ARG A 46 13.42 11.92 0.05
C ARG A 46 13.21 10.70 -0.84
N THR A 47 12.32 9.80 -0.45
CA THR A 47 12.23 8.48 -1.10
C THR A 47 11.00 8.34 -1.98
N ARG A 48 9.89 9.01 -1.62
CA ARG A 48 8.55 8.76 -2.21
C ARG A 48 8.22 7.28 -2.35
N ASN A 49 8.76 6.47 -1.42
CA ASN A 49 8.67 5.02 -1.47
C ASN A 49 8.20 4.50 -0.10
N PRO A 50 7.00 3.92 -0.02
CA PRO A 50 6.41 3.48 1.24
C PRO A 50 7.16 2.29 1.86
N TRP A 51 7.72 1.41 1.04
CA TRP A 51 8.54 0.30 1.53
C TRP A 51 9.79 0.82 2.26
N ILE A 52 10.56 1.70 1.61
CA ILE A 52 11.75 2.31 2.23
C ILE A 52 11.35 3.08 3.50
N LEU A 53 10.22 3.79 3.47
CA LEU A 53 9.71 4.52 4.63
C LEU A 53 9.47 3.59 5.83
N LEU A 54 8.76 2.47 5.63
CA LEU A 54 8.46 1.53 6.71
C LEU A 54 9.70 0.84 7.27
N GLN A 55 10.71 0.60 6.43
CA GLN A 55 11.98 0.03 6.88
C GLN A 55 12.78 1.02 7.74
N ASN A 56 12.64 2.34 7.52
CA ASN A 56 13.48 3.36 8.15
C ASN A 56 12.80 4.14 9.28
N VAL A 57 11.47 4.15 9.38
CA VAL A 57 10.75 4.87 10.44
C VAL A 57 11.11 4.35 11.84
N SER A 58 11.29 5.23 12.83
CA SER A 58 11.67 4.79 14.18
C SER A 58 10.55 3.97 14.85
N LYS A 59 10.92 2.99 15.69
CA LYS A 59 9.94 2.22 16.49
C LYS A 59 9.05 3.12 17.36
N LYS A 60 9.65 4.12 18.01
CA LYS A 60 8.94 5.13 18.82
C LYS A 60 7.90 5.91 18.02
N ARG A 61 8.15 6.15 16.72
CA ARG A 61 7.16 6.80 15.84
C ARG A 61 5.99 5.86 15.55
N LEU A 62 6.25 4.59 15.26
CA LEU A 62 5.20 3.57 15.08
C LEU A 62 4.32 3.44 16.33
N GLU A 63 4.94 3.36 17.51
CA GLU A 63 4.22 3.29 18.80
C GLU A 63 3.32 4.52 19.03
N LYS A 64 3.77 5.72 18.62
CA LYS A 64 2.91 6.92 18.67
C LYS A 64 1.74 6.87 17.68
N LEU A 65 1.95 6.31 16.49
CA LEU A 65 0.91 6.21 15.46
C LEU A 65 -0.19 5.22 15.87
N VAL A 66 0.16 4.17 16.60
CA VAL A 66 -0.81 3.22 17.19
C VAL A 66 -1.77 3.94 18.16
N LEU A 67 -1.34 5.03 18.79
CA LEU A 67 -2.15 5.81 19.73
C LEU A 67 -2.85 7.02 19.06
N ASP A 68 -2.60 7.26 17.78
CA ASP A 68 -3.17 8.39 17.05
C ASP A 68 -4.46 7.96 16.35
N HIS A 69 -5.60 8.21 17.00
CA HIS A 69 -6.92 7.89 16.47
C HIS A 69 -7.22 8.57 15.12
N THR A 70 -6.68 9.77 14.88
CA THR A 70 -6.88 10.46 13.60
C THR A 70 -6.13 9.74 12.48
N PHE A 71 -4.89 9.32 12.76
CA PHE A 71 -4.11 8.51 11.81
C PHE A 71 -4.79 7.16 11.54
N LEU A 72 -5.21 6.44 12.57
CA LEU A 72 -5.89 5.14 12.41
C LEU A 72 -7.21 5.27 11.64
N SER A 73 -7.97 6.34 11.86
CA SER A 73 -9.19 6.61 11.09
C SER A 73 -8.89 6.78 9.60
N LYS A 74 -7.84 7.55 9.25
CA LYS A 74 -7.41 7.73 7.86
C LYS A 74 -6.90 6.43 7.24
N LEU A 75 -6.19 5.62 8.02
CA LEU A 75 -5.73 4.31 7.60
C LEU A 75 -6.90 3.38 7.26
N ALA A 76 -7.93 3.36 8.12
CA ALA A 76 -9.13 2.58 7.91
C ALA A 76 -9.95 3.05 6.69
N GLU A 77 -10.02 4.36 6.47
CA GLU A 77 -10.65 4.96 5.29
C GLU A 77 -9.94 4.53 4.00
N LEU A 78 -8.62 4.68 3.93
CA LEU A 78 -7.84 4.25 2.76
C LEU A 78 -8.00 2.73 2.50
N LYS A 79 -8.07 1.93 3.57
CA LYS A 79 -8.37 0.49 3.46
C LYS A 79 -9.73 0.24 2.82
N ARG A 80 -10.76 0.96 3.26
CA ARG A 80 -12.13 0.86 2.71
C ARG A 80 -12.15 1.26 1.23
N GLU A 81 -11.55 2.40 0.87
CA GLU A 81 -11.46 2.87 -0.53
C GLU A 81 -10.75 1.85 -1.42
N ARG A 82 -9.67 1.23 -0.92
CA ARG A 82 -8.98 0.16 -1.63
C ARG A 82 -9.90 -1.03 -1.86
N THR A 83 -10.56 -1.52 -0.82
CA THR A 83 -11.49 -2.66 -0.92
C THR A 83 -12.62 -2.37 -1.90
N GLU A 84 -13.18 -1.17 -1.87
CA GLU A 84 -14.21 -0.74 -2.80
C GLU A 84 -13.70 -0.73 -4.24
N TYR A 85 -12.53 -0.14 -4.49
CA TYR A 85 -11.93 -0.12 -5.83
C TYR A 85 -11.69 -1.53 -6.39
N TYR A 86 -11.16 -2.46 -5.60
CA TYR A 86 -10.93 -3.84 -6.06
C TYR A 86 -12.23 -4.65 -6.19
N GLY A 87 -13.31 -4.22 -5.52
CA GLY A 87 -14.63 -4.83 -5.64
C GLY A 87 -15.44 -4.33 -6.84
N GLN A 88 -15.02 -3.25 -7.49
CA GLN A 88 -15.69 -2.72 -8.68
C GLN A 88 -15.43 -3.58 -9.91
N GLU A 89 -16.42 -3.68 -10.79
CA GLU A 89 -16.24 -4.29 -12.09
C GLU A 89 -15.22 -3.47 -12.90
N GLY A 90 -14.20 -4.15 -13.42
CA GLY A 90 -13.25 -3.53 -14.33
C GLY A 90 -13.90 -3.21 -15.67
N TRP A 91 -13.26 -2.31 -16.42
CA TRP A 91 -13.73 -1.90 -17.75
C TRP A 91 -14.06 -3.08 -18.68
N PHE A 92 -13.23 -4.13 -18.68
CA PHE A 92 -13.43 -5.29 -19.54
C PHE A 92 -14.72 -6.06 -19.19
N GLN A 93 -15.03 -6.20 -17.90
CA GLN A 93 -16.23 -6.87 -17.43
C GLN A 93 -17.49 -6.08 -17.82
N CYS A 94 -17.45 -4.75 -17.71
CA CYS A 94 -18.57 -3.90 -18.11
C CYS A 94 -18.81 -3.91 -19.62
N GLU A 95 -17.75 -3.88 -20.43
CA GLU A 95 -17.87 -3.75 -21.89
C GLU A 95 -18.13 -5.10 -22.59
N TYR A 96 -17.69 -6.20 -21.99
CA TYR A 96 -17.86 -7.56 -22.51
C TYR A 96 -18.51 -8.51 -21.49
N PRO A 97 -19.73 -8.23 -21.00
CA PRO A 97 -20.34 -8.97 -19.89
C PRO A 97 -20.67 -10.44 -20.21
N LYS A 98 -20.66 -10.81 -21.50
CA LYS A 98 -20.91 -12.18 -21.99
C LYS A 98 -19.63 -12.92 -22.37
N CYS A 99 -18.47 -12.27 -22.31
CA CYS A 99 -17.20 -12.90 -22.66
C CYS A 99 -16.64 -13.66 -21.44
N ASN A 100 -16.44 -14.96 -21.59
CA ASN A 100 -15.76 -15.76 -20.57
C ASN A 100 -14.25 -15.70 -20.84
N LEU A 101 -13.55 -14.77 -20.19
CA LEU A 101 -12.09 -14.65 -20.33
C LEU A 101 -11.43 -15.92 -19.81
N GLY A 102 -10.77 -16.66 -20.71
CA GLY A 102 -10.01 -17.85 -20.37
C GLY A 102 -8.63 -17.52 -19.77
N THR A 103 -7.68 -18.42 -19.98
CA THR A 103 -6.32 -18.25 -19.49
C THR A 103 -5.62 -17.06 -20.14
N VAL A 104 -5.01 -16.19 -19.32
CA VAL A 104 -4.15 -15.09 -19.76
C VAL A 104 -2.69 -15.49 -19.53
N ALA A 105 -1.86 -15.43 -20.56
CA ALA A 105 -0.42 -15.59 -20.45
C ALA A 105 0.25 -14.22 -20.67
N TYR A 106 0.95 -13.73 -19.65
CA TYR A 106 1.70 -12.47 -19.70
C TYR A 106 3.18 -12.78 -19.94
N PHE A 107 3.74 -12.23 -21.02
CA PHE A 107 5.14 -12.38 -21.37
C PHE A 107 5.84 -11.02 -21.27
N SER A 108 6.96 -10.98 -20.55
CA SER A 108 7.83 -9.82 -20.47
C SER A 108 9.28 -10.24 -20.70
N MET A 109 10.02 -9.43 -21.45
CA MET A 109 11.46 -9.64 -21.65
C MET A 109 12.31 -9.06 -20.52
N GLU A 110 11.70 -8.22 -19.66
CA GLU A 110 12.39 -7.55 -18.55
C GLU A 110 12.16 -8.23 -17.19
N TYR A 111 11.09 -9.03 -17.08
CA TYR A 111 10.70 -9.73 -15.86
C TYR A 111 10.53 -11.22 -16.18
N GLY A 112 11.65 -11.97 -16.11
CA GLY A 112 11.73 -13.42 -16.31
C GLY A 112 12.02 -14.18 -15.03
#